data_AF-A0A1V4STN9-F1
#
_entry.id   AF-A0A1V4STN9-F1
#
_cell.length_a   1.000
_cell.length_b   1.000
_cell.length_c   1.000
_cell.angle_alpha   90.00
_cell.angle_beta   90.00
_cell.angle_gamma   90.00
#
_symmetry.space_group_name_H-M   'P 1'
#
loop_
_entity.id
_entity.type
_entity.pdbx_description
1 polymer ?
#
loop_
_entity_poly.entity_id
_entity_poly.type
_entity_poly.pdbx_seq_one_letter_code
_entity_poly.pdbx_strand_id
1 'polypeptide(L)'
;MAAEKISQLNIIKNALVSTSTPLVSSQKIEDAIVEIQSIKNKKDGYTAIGIKDENSIFTQWHISNFKLTEKISKLMDFKDVYISINSMLSPIRQIQNIRHLHSFWVDIDYYKIKKYKNKTTEEMISRMRKDGQFEEVEPSFFVDSGNGMYIFYLIESATKNALPIWQKIQDTLVKKFERYGADPLSSDAVHVLRLPGTINSKTGRKARLVYNANSKFKFEINKEESLKRYTIPELADIFLPKLPMEKNEWNEVRKKTKKANIISKKQKEISLYNLHTLHYSRMNDILALQRLRNGKCNGSRELMTFLYRYYSCLFIKDEKTALESTMDFNSQFEIPLSESEVIKATKSAETAYIRWAKTFDQYIRLTDKPPMSKFFRENGCYVYSNKKLIKLLEISDEEMDSLKTIISIKEKNRRSKDYRNEWKKDKSKKDSRNSNGLTKRQQSKLENLTIILKLTKSGMKQKEIANLIKITQQGVSKLLKEWKTGQIDTLIIQEYLKQKNKTDNFASKKELWENIS
;
A
#
# COMPACT_ATOMS: atom_id res chain seq x y z
N MET A 1 -9.04 -22.75 36.91
CA MET A 1 -7.92 -22.53 35.97
C MET A 1 -8.27 -22.73 34.48
N ALA A 2 -8.45 -23.94 33.93
CA ALA A 2 -8.79 -24.10 32.50
C ALA A 2 -10.20 -23.56 32.15
N ALA A 3 -11.17 -23.72 33.05
CA ALA A 3 -12.54 -23.21 32.89
C ALA A 3 -12.64 -21.67 32.97
N GLU A 4 -11.83 -21.01 33.81
CA GLU A 4 -11.76 -19.53 33.89
C GLU A 4 -11.08 -18.91 32.66
N LYS A 5 -10.08 -19.60 32.09
CA LYS A 5 -9.42 -19.18 30.84
C LYS A 5 -10.37 -19.21 29.64
N ILE A 6 -11.25 -20.21 29.58
CA ILE A 6 -12.34 -20.29 28.58
C ILE A 6 -13.41 -19.21 28.85
N SER A 7 -13.61 -18.81 30.11
CA SER A 7 -14.57 -17.77 30.50
C SER A 7 -14.22 -16.40 29.90
N GLN A 8 -12.99 -15.90 30.07
CA GLN A 8 -12.61 -14.57 29.57
C GLN A 8 -12.50 -14.48 28.03
N LEU A 9 -12.03 -15.54 27.38
CA LEU A 9 -11.99 -15.66 25.91
C LEU A 9 -13.39 -15.57 25.27
N ASN A 10 -14.42 -16.02 25.99
CA ASN A 10 -15.80 -15.92 25.56
C ASN A 10 -16.40 -14.55 25.86
N ILE A 11 -15.92 -13.78 26.84
CA ILE A 11 -16.53 -12.50 27.26
C ILE A 11 -16.53 -11.44 26.15
N ILE A 12 -15.42 -11.21 25.43
CA ILE A 12 -15.43 -10.20 24.34
C ILE A 12 -16.20 -10.70 23.13
N LYS A 13 -16.03 -11.97 22.75
CA LYS A 13 -16.81 -12.56 21.66
C LYS A 13 -18.30 -12.45 21.98
N ASN A 14 -18.70 -12.76 23.22
CA ASN A 14 -20.07 -12.63 23.70
C ASN A 14 -20.51 -11.16 23.80
N ALA A 15 -19.66 -10.23 24.24
CA ALA A 15 -19.98 -8.80 24.29
C ALA A 15 -20.17 -8.23 22.88
N LEU A 16 -19.25 -8.53 21.95
CA LEU A 16 -19.36 -8.13 20.56
C LEU A 16 -20.55 -8.80 19.85
N VAL A 17 -20.97 -10.01 20.25
CA VAL A 17 -22.13 -10.73 19.68
C VAL A 17 -23.44 -10.36 20.38
N SER A 18 -23.42 -9.88 21.62
CA SER A 18 -24.64 -9.59 22.39
C SER A 18 -25.51 -8.54 21.68
N THR A 19 -26.82 -8.64 21.81
CA THR A 19 -27.76 -7.62 21.33
C THR A 19 -27.97 -6.50 22.36
N SER A 20 -27.49 -6.68 23.60
CA SER A 20 -27.57 -5.68 24.66
C SER A 20 -26.68 -4.46 24.36
N THR A 21 -27.27 -3.27 24.51
CA THR A 21 -26.57 -1.98 24.43
C THR A 21 -26.14 -1.57 25.84
N PRO A 22 -24.84 -1.50 26.16
CA PRO A 22 -24.42 -1.06 27.48
C PRO A 22 -24.70 0.44 27.67
N LEU A 23 -25.20 0.83 28.85
CA LEU A 23 -25.28 2.23 29.27
C LEU A 23 -23.86 2.72 29.56
N VAL A 24 -23.21 3.30 28.56
CA VAL A 24 -21.90 3.94 28.70
C VAL A 24 -22.10 5.44 28.52
N SER A 25 -21.54 6.26 29.41
CA SER A 25 -21.59 7.73 29.29
C SER A 25 -21.03 8.17 27.93
N SER A 26 -21.71 9.07 27.21
CA SER A 26 -21.31 9.58 25.89
C SER A 26 -19.83 10.02 25.82
N GLN A 27 -19.36 10.69 26.87
CA GLN A 27 -17.99 11.20 26.99
C GLN A 27 -16.91 10.11 27.20
N LYS A 28 -17.30 8.88 27.53
CA LYS A 28 -16.36 7.73 27.57
C LYS A 28 -16.04 7.20 26.18
N ILE A 29 -16.99 7.29 25.25
CA ILE A 29 -16.91 6.66 23.92
C ILE A 29 -16.41 7.64 22.85
N GLU A 30 -16.59 8.94 23.07
CA GLU A 30 -16.31 9.99 22.07
C GLU A 30 -14.89 9.88 21.49
N ASP A 31 -13.84 9.83 22.32
CA ASP A 31 -12.46 9.68 21.87
C ASP A 31 -12.26 8.45 20.96
N ALA A 32 -12.80 7.30 21.37
CA ALA A 32 -12.72 6.05 20.61
C ALA A 32 -13.45 6.14 19.26
N ILE A 33 -14.65 6.73 19.25
CA ILE A 33 -15.41 6.94 18.02
C ILE A 33 -14.64 7.85 17.08
N VAL A 34 -14.10 8.96 17.59
CA VAL A 34 -13.45 9.89 16.68
C VAL A 34 -12.12 9.35 16.18
N GLU A 35 -11.31 8.69 17.00
CA GLU A 35 -10.11 8.02 16.51
C GLU A 35 -10.46 7.06 15.36
N ILE A 36 -11.47 6.22 15.54
CA ILE A 36 -11.84 5.24 14.52
C ILE A 36 -12.42 5.87 13.27
N GLN A 37 -13.33 6.84 13.40
CA GLN A 37 -13.89 7.52 12.23
C GLN A 37 -12.81 8.30 11.47
N SER A 38 -11.82 8.83 12.20
CA SER A 38 -10.67 9.53 11.63
C SER A 38 -9.70 8.58 10.95
N ILE A 39 -9.37 7.43 11.53
CA ILE A 39 -8.42 6.49 10.92
C ILE A 39 -9.09 5.68 9.81
N LYS A 40 -10.24 5.08 10.08
CA LYS A 40 -10.92 4.10 9.21
C LYS A 40 -11.84 4.76 8.19
N ASN A 41 -11.28 5.61 7.33
CA ASN A 41 -12.02 6.27 6.25
C ASN A 41 -12.62 5.29 5.22
N LYS A 42 -12.04 4.10 5.07
CA LYS A 42 -12.59 2.98 4.29
C LYS A 42 -13.12 1.90 5.23
N LYS A 43 -14.41 1.60 5.10
CA LYS A 43 -15.15 0.67 5.98
C LYS A 43 -15.12 -0.80 5.54
N ASP A 44 -14.48 -1.13 4.42
CA ASP A 44 -14.24 -2.52 4.04
C ASP A 44 -13.03 -3.11 4.78
N GLY A 45 -13.08 -4.42 5.02
CA GLY A 45 -12.08 -5.16 5.80
C GLY A 45 -12.42 -5.31 7.29
N TYR A 46 -11.41 -5.70 8.05
CA TYR A 46 -11.51 -6.09 9.46
C TYR A 46 -10.48 -5.37 10.31
N THR A 47 -10.85 -5.04 11.55
CA THR A 47 -9.94 -4.51 12.58
C THR A 47 -9.73 -5.58 13.65
N ALA A 48 -8.48 -5.79 14.04
CA ALA A 48 -8.16 -6.64 15.18
C ALA A 48 -8.38 -5.85 16.47
N ILE A 49 -8.99 -6.48 17.47
CA ILE A 49 -9.18 -5.97 18.83
C ILE A 49 -8.44 -6.92 19.76
N GLY A 50 -7.53 -6.41 20.56
CA GLY A 50 -6.76 -7.17 21.54
C GLY A 50 -7.01 -6.72 22.97
N ILE A 51 -6.95 -7.64 23.92
CA ILE A 51 -6.97 -7.35 25.36
C ILE A 51 -5.84 -8.11 26.05
N LYS A 52 -5.26 -7.52 27.10
CA LYS A 52 -4.40 -8.22 28.05
C LYS A 52 -5.20 -8.61 29.28
N ASP A 53 -5.19 -9.90 29.62
CA ASP A 53 -5.79 -10.37 30.87
C ASP A 53 -4.93 -10.01 32.09
N GLU A 54 -5.40 -10.39 33.29
CA GLU A 54 -4.69 -10.15 34.56
C GLU A 54 -3.32 -10.85 34.61
N ASN A 55 -3.13 -11.92 33.83
CA ASN A 55 -1.87 -12.65 33.68
C ASN A 55 -0.99 -12.07 32.57
N SER A 56 -1.34 -10.90 32.01
CA SER A 56 -0.67 -10.27 30.87
C SER A 56 -0.67 -11.09 29.58
N ILE A 57 -1.56 -12.08 29.45
CA ILE A 57 -1.74 -12.85 28.22
C ILE A 57 -2.54 -12.01 27.23
N PHE A 58 -1.97 -11.80 26.04
CA PHE A 58 -2.62 -11.05 24.97
C PHE A 58 -3.54 -11.96 24.16
N THR A 59 -4.81 -11.60 24.10
CA THR A 59 -5.83 -12.29 23.30
C THR A 59 -6.43 -11.33 22.29
N GLN A 60 -6.75 -11.80 21.08
CA GLN A 60 -7.29 -10.96 20.01
C GLN A 60 -8.48 -11.57 19.29
N TRP A 61 -9.33 -10.70 18.74
CA TRP A 61 -10.48 -10.99 17.88
C TRP A 61 -10.52 -10.02 16.72
N HIS A 62 -11.44 -10.23 15.77
CA HIS A 62 -11.62 -9.33 14.63
C HIS A 62 -13.07 -8.94 14.46
N ILE A 63 -13.27 -7.69 14.05
CA ILE A 63 -14.57 -7.13 13.75
C ILE A 63 -14.54 -6.51 12.35
N SER A 64 -15.64 -6.67 11.61
CA SER A 64 -15.80 -5.95 10.35
C SER A 64 -15.82 -4.45 10.61
N ASN A 65 -15.04 -3.69 9.83
CA ASN A 65 -14.99 -2.23 9.93
C ASN A 65 -16.37 -1.57 9.75
N PHE A 66 -17.30 -2.23 9.05
CA PHE A 66 -18.69 -1.78 8.92
C PHE A 66 -19.41 -1.71 10.27
N LYS A 67 -19.15 -2.67 11.18
CA LYS A 67 -19.80 -2.79 12.50
C LYS A 67 -18.96 -2.22 13.65
N LEU A 68 -17.77 -1.70 13.34
CA LEU A 68 -16.78 -1.33 14.35
C LEU A 68 -17.27 -0.20 15.26
N THR A 69 -17.78 0.89 14.68
CA THR A 69 -18.28 2.04 15.45
C THR A 69 -19.49 1.69 16.32
N GLU A 70 -20.36 0.79 15.87
CA GLU A 70 -21.54 0.36 16.64
C GLU A 70 -21.16 -0.46 17.88
N LYS A 71 -20.10 -1.26 17.78
CA LYS A 71 -19.71 -2.21 18.82
C LYS A 71 -18.64 -1.69 19.78
N ILE A 72 -18.03 -0.54 19.49
CA ILE A 72 -16.90 -0.05 20.29
C ILE A 72 -17.29 0.39 21.70
N SER A 73 -18.52 0.87 21.89
CA SER A 73 -19.05 1.24 23.20
C SER A 73 -18.90 0.09 24.20
N LYS A 74 -19.07 -1.14 23.73
CA LYS A 74 -18.95 -2.37 24.54
C LYS A 74 -17.54 -2.66 25.02
N LEU A 75 -16.53 -2.01 24.45
CA LEU A 75 -15.14 -2.19 24.83
C LEU A 75 -14.71 -1.22 25.94
N MET A 76 -15.50 -0.19 26.24
CA MET A 76 -15.10 0.90 27.16
C MET A 76 -14.99 0.48 28.62
N ASP A 77 -15.69 -0.58 29.03
CA ASP A 77 -15.62 -1.10 30.41
C ASP A 77 -14.40 -2.01 30.63
N PHE A 78 -13.70 -2.39 29.56
CA PHE A 78 -12.50 -3.19 29.64
C PHE A 78 -11.25 -2.33 29.80
N LYS A 79 -10.28 -2.86 30.55
CA LYS A 79 -8.93 -2.30 30.66
C LYS A 79 -8.05 -2.86 29.54
N ASP A 80 -7.00 -2.13 29.18
CA ASP A 80 -5.97 -2.59 28.25
C ASP A 80 -6.53 -3.12 26.93
N VAL A 81 -7.43 -2.34 26.31
CA VAL A 81 -7.95 -2.62 24.97
C VAL A 81 -7.03 -2.03 23.93
N TYR A 82 -6.68 -2.83 22.93
CA TYR A 82 -5.82 -2.45 21.81
C TYR A 82 -6.55 -2.69 20.49
N ILE A 83 -6.32 -1.85 19.48
CA ILE A 83 -6.90 -2.00 18.15
C ILE A 83 -5.83 -1.91 17.06
N SER A 84 -6.02 -2.65 15.95
CA SER A 84 -5.16 -2.49 14.77
C SER A 84 -5.50 -1.21 14.02
N ILE A 85 -4.50 -0.36 13.80
CA ILE A 85 -4.66 0.92 13.08
C ILE A 85 -4.94 0.68 11.60
N ASN A 86 -4.21 -0.24 10.98
CA ASN A 86 -4.47 -0.69 9.63
C ASN A 86 -5.55 -1.79 9.60
N SER A 87 -6.17 -1.96 8.44
CA SER A 87 -7.28 -2.91 8.27
C SER A 87 -6.84 -4.15 7.51
N MET A 88 -7.42 -5.29 7.86
CA MET A 88 -7.16 -6.60 7.28
C MET A 88 -8.22 -6.98 6.25
N LEU A 89 -7.86 -7.81 5.27
CA LEU A 89 -8.75 -8.31 4.24
C LEU A 89 -9.70 -9.37 4.79
N SER A 90 -9.21 -10.19 5.72
CA SER A 90 -9.98 -11.20 6.44
C SER A 90 -9.72 -11.08 7.96
N PRO A 91 -10.44 -11.85 8.80
CA PRO A 91 -10.26 -11.92 10.27
C PRO A 91 -8.91 -12.50 10.76
N ILE A 92 -7.79 -12.07 10.16
CA ILE A 92 -6.44 -12.59 10.45
C ILE A 92 -5.48 -11.39 10.49
N ARG A 93 -4.77 -11.19 11.62
CA ARG A 93 -3.87 -10.05 11.82
C ARG A 93 -2.48 -10.38 11.27
N GLN A 94 -2.26 -10.10 9.99
CA GLN A 94 -1.05 -10.46 9.27
C GLN A 94 -0.71 -9.45 8.19
N ILE A 95 0.58 -9.25 7.93
CA ILE A 95 1.10 -8.30 6.95
C ILE A 95 0.61 -8.64 5.54
N GLN A 96 0.62 -9.91 5.15
CA GLN A 96 0.08 -10.38 3.88
C GLN A 96 -1.43 -10.16 3.74
N ASN A 97 -2.11 -10.04 4.87
CA ASN A 97 -3.56 -9.88 4.95
C ASN A 97 -3.98 -8.42 5.06
N ILE A 98 -3.07 -7.45 4.93
CA ILE A 98 -3.43 -6.03 4.92
C ILE A 98 -4.38 -5.74 3.74
N ARG A 99 -5.46 -5.04 4.05
CA ARG A 99 -6.41 -4.48 3.09
C ARG A 99 -6.11 -3.01 2.83
N HIS A 100 -6.06 -2.23 3.91
CA HIS A 100 -5.88 -0.78 3.87
C HIS A 100 -4.85 -0.33 4.91
N LEU A 101 -3.91 0.47 4.47
CA LEU A 101 -2.99 1.26 5.27
C LEU A 101 -3.66 2.62 5.50
N HIS A 102 -3.99 2.96 6.74
CA HIS A 102 -4.77 4.15 7.08
C HIS A 102 -3.94 5.29 7.66
N SER A 103 -2.82 4.97 8.29
CA SER A 103 -1.99 5.95 9.00
C SER A 103 -0.55 5.49 9.11
N PHE A 104 0.33 6.43 9.40
CA PHE A 104 1.58 6.19 10.11
C PHE A 104 1.40 6.54 11.57
N TRP A 105 2.23 5.96 12.44
CA TRP A 105 2.22 6.29 13.87
C TRP A 105 3.61 6.24 14.47
N VAL A 106 3.77 6.75 15.69
CA VAL A 106 4.97 6.58 16.50
C VAL A 106 4.54 6.31 17.93
N ASP A 107 4.88 5.15 18.48
CA ASP A 107 4.67 4.85 19.90
C ASP A 107 5.86 5.37 20.72
N ILE A 108 5.61 6.30 21.64
CA ILE A 108 6.63 7.00 22.43
C ILE A 108 6.46 6.64 23.91
N ASP A 109 7.36 5.79 24.38
CA ASP A 109 7.51 5.40 25.78
C ASP A 109 8.44 6.39 26.53
N TYR A 110 8.13 7.69 26.48
CA TYR A 110 8.99 8.72 27.07
C TYR A 110 9.23 8.51 28.58
N TYR A 111 8.32 7.82 29.28
CA TYR A 111 8.45 7.51 30.70
C TYR A 111 9.67 6.61 31.02
N LYS A 112 10.16 5.84 30.04
CA LYS A 112 11.38 5.03 30.17
C LYS A 112 12.65 5.89 30.23
N ILE A 113 12.59 7.14 29.78
CA ILE A 113 13.73 8.06 29.78
C ILE A 113 13.69 8.89 31.07
N LYS A 114 14.74 8.80 31.90
CA LYS A 114 14.83 9.49 33.20
C LYS A 114 14.47 10.98 33.14
N LYS A 115 14.91 11.68 32.08
CA LYS A 115 14.64 13.11 31.85
C LYS A 115 13.15 13.43 31.59
N TYR A 116 12.40 12.49 31.02
CA TYR A 116 11.00 12.67 30.62
C TYR A 116 10.01 11.89 31.49
N LYS A 117 10.48 11.10 32.46
CA LYS A 117 9.67 10.21 33.31
C LYS A 117 8.41 10.85 33.91
N ASN A 118 8.53 12.10 34.36
CA ASN A 118 7.45 12.82 35.03
C ASN A 118 6.78 13.87 34.14
N LYS A 119 7.05 13.85 32.83
CA LYS A 119 6.45 14.79 31.88
C LYS A 119 5.05 14.36 31.47
N THR A 120 4.18 15.32 31.22
CA THR A 120 2.89 15.05 30.59
C THR A 120 3.04 14.91 29.07
N THR A 121 2.02 14.34 28.43
CA THR A 121 1.94 14.25 26.97
C THR A 121 2.01 15.64 26.32
N GLU A 122 1.33 16.64 26.88
CA GLU A 122 1.36 18.03 26.40
C GLU A 122 2.74 18.67 26.52
N GLU A 123 3.45 18.43 27.63
CA GLU A 123 4.83 18.90 27.80
C GLU A 123 5.76 18.25 26.78
N MET A 124 5.58 16.96 26.49
CA MET A 124 6.36 16.25 25.48
C MET A 124 6.08 16.77 24.07
N ILE A 125 4.82 17.02 23.71
CA ILE A 125 4.48 17.62 22.41
C ILE A 125 5.09 19.02 22.30
N SER A 126 4.96 19.84 23.35
CA SER A 126 5.53 21.19 23.39
C SER A 126 7.05 21.17 23.24
N ARG A 127 7.70 20.17 23.85
CA ARG A 127 9.14 19.95 23.70
C ARG A 127 9.51 19.57 22.27
N MET A 128 8.82 18.61 21.66
CA MET A 128 9.08 18.19 20.27
C MET A 128 8.84 19.35 19.28
N ARG A 129 7.83 20.20 19.52
CA ARG A 129 7.63 21.44 18.76
C ARG A 129 8.81 22.40 18.87
N LYS A 130 9.27 22.70 20.09
CA LYS A 130 10.45 23.55 20.32
C LYS A 130 11.71 23.01 19.68
N ASP A 131 11.82 21.68 19.61
CA ASP A 131 12.93 21.00 18.97
C ASP A 131 12.73 20.85 17.43
N GLY A 132 11.75 21.53 16.83
CA GLY A 132 11.51 21.59 15.38
C GLY A 132 10.95 20.31 14.75
N GLN A 133 10.46 19.36 15.54
CA GLN A 133 10.13 18.02 15.02
C GLN A 133 8.94 17.97 14.06
N PHE A 134 8.06 18.98 14.11
CA PHE A 134 6.82 19.05 13.35
C PHE A 134 6.79 20.18 12.31
N GLU A 135 7.93 20.85 12.05
CA GLU A 135 7.98 21.98 11.11
C GLU A 135 7.71 21.56 9.66
N GLU A 136 8.27 20.43 9.23
CA GLU A 136 8.08 19.90 7.87
C GLU A 136 6.71 19.23 7.69
N VAL A 137 6.27 18.48 8.71
CA VAL A 137 5.01 17.72 8.70
C VAL A 137 4.37 17.80 10.07
N GLU A 138 3.17 18.37 10.10
CA GLU A 138 2.36 18.46 11.29
C GLU A 138 1.60 17.13 11.54
N PRO A 139 1.67 16.52 12.73
CA PRO A 139 0.85 15.37 13.07
C PRO A 139 -0.65 15.66 12.91
N SER A 140 -1.40 14.65 12.47
CA SER A 140 -2.85 14.73 12.35
C SER A 140 -3.52 14.86 13.73
N PHE A 141 -3.01 14.11 14.71
CA PHE A 141 -3.40 14.19 16.12
C PHE A 141 -2.40 13.41 16.99
N PHE A 142 -2.59 13.49 18.30
CA PHE A 142 -1.82 12.74 19.29
C PHE A 142 -2.75 11.92 20.20
N VAL A 143 -2.22 10.90 20.86
CA VAL A 143 -2.94 10.14 21.88
C VAL A 143 -2.07 10.06 23.13
N ASP A 144 -2.62 10.41 24.29
CA ASP A 144 -2.04 10.03 25.58
C ASP A 144 -2.48 8.59 25.86
N SER A 145 -1.54 7.64 25.87
CA SER A 145 -1.85 6.23 26.06
C SER A 145 -2.13 5.87 27.52
N GLY A 146 -2.04 6.84 28.44
CA GLY A 146 -2.12 6.66 29.89
C GLY A 146 -0.77 6.35 30.54
N ASN A 147 0.31 6.20 29.75
CA ASN A 147 1.68 6.05 30.28
C ASN A 147 2.75 6.64 29.35
N GLY A 148 2.54 6.53 28.03
CA GLY A 148 3.34 7.21 27.00
C GLY A 148 2.43 8.01 26.08
N MET A 149 2.80 8.13 24.81
CA MET A 149 1.95 8.79 23.81
C MET A 149 2.12 8.21 22.41
N TYR A 150 1.11 8.41 21.57
CA TYR A 150 1.17 8.10 20.14
C TYR A 150 1.13 9.39 19.33
N ILE A 151 1.94 9.46 18.26
CA ILE A 151 1.86 10.50 17.23
C ILE A 151 1.23 9.87 15.99
N PHE A 152 0.20 10.48 15.40
CA PHE A 152 -0.45 9.96 14.20
C PHE A 152 -0.29 10.88 12.99
N TYR A 153 -0.03 10.27 11.83
CA TYR A 153 -0.09 10.93 10.52
C TYR A 153 -1.05 10.16 9.62
N LEU A 154 -2.30 10.64 9.53
CA LEU A 154 -3.35 10.02 8.74
C LEU A 154 -3.05 10.11 7.24
N ILE A 155 -3.46 9.08 6.50
CA ILE A 155 -3.40 9.10 5.04
C ILE A 155 -4.77 8.84 4.40
N GLU A 156 -4.91 9.12 3.10
CA GLU A 156 -6.15 8.91 2.31
C GLU A 156 -6.56 7.44 2.14
N SER A 157 -5.81 6.51 2.76
CA SER A 157 -5.81 5.05 2.56
C SER A 157 -4.96 4.58 1.38
N ALA A 158 -4.17 3.54 1.60
CA ALA A 158 -3.42 2.85 0.54
C ALA A 158 -3.59 1.34 0.64
N THR A 159 -3.54 0.65 -0.50
CA THR A 159 -3.61 -0.82 -0.51
C THR A 159 -2.29 -1.44 -0.08
N LYS A 160 -2.28 -2.76 0.18
CA LYS A 160 -1.07 -3.55 0.49
C LYS A 160 0.09 -3.40 -0.49
N ASN A 161 -0.16 -2.91 -1.70
CA ASN A 161 0.90 -2.67 -2.69
C ASN A 161 1.86 -1.54 -2.26
N ALA A 162 1.39 -0.59 -1.46
CA ALA A 162 2.20 0.49 -0.92
C ALA A 162 2.99 0.09 0.33
N LEU A 163 2.79 -1.13 0.85
CA LEU A 163 3.38 -1.57 2.11
C LEU A 163 4.92 -1.44 2.18
N PRO A 164 5.71 -1.74 1.13
CA PRO A 164 7.16 -1.55 1.19
C PRO A 164 7.61 -0.09 1.36
N ILE A 165 6.92 0.86 0.70
CA ILE A 165 7.23 2.28 0.86
C ILE A 165 6.69 2.80 2.20
N TRP A 166 5.50 2.34 2.60
CA TRP A 166 4.91 2.63 3.91
C TRP A 166 5.87 2.21 5.04
N GLN A 167 6.34 0.97 5.05
CA GLN A 167 7.22 0.47 6.12
C GLN A 167 8.51 1.30 6.24
N LYS A 168 9.06 1.79 5.13
CA LYS A 168 10.25 2.65 5.15
C LYS A 168 9.97 4.02 5.77
N ILE A 169 8.83 4.62 5.43
CA ILE A 169 8.41 5.89 6.03
C ILE A 169 8.18 5.69 7.53
N GLN A 170 7.47 4.62 7.90
CA GLN A 170 7.19 4.23 9.29
C GLN A 170 8.48 4.02 10.09
N ASP A 171 9.44 3.25 9.58
CA ASP A 171 10.75 3.04 10.20
C ASP A 171 11.52 4.36 10.36
N THR A 172 11.45 5.24 9.37
CA THR A 172 12.13 6.54 9.40
C THR A 172 11.50 7.48 10.43
N LEU A 173 10.16 7.47 10.54
CA LEU A 173 9.42 8.18 11.57
C LEU A 173 9.82 7.68 12.96
N VAL A 174 9.77 6.37 13.21
CA VAL A 174 10.16 5.81 14.52
C VAL A 174 11.61 6.18 14.87
N LYS A 175 12.53 6.09 13.90
CA LYS A 175 13.92 6.51 14.09
C LYS A 175 14.06 8.01 14.40
N LYS A 176 13.30 8.88 13.72
CA LYS A 176 13.32 10.33 13.96
C LYS A 176 13.00 10.67 15.43
N PHE A 177 12.09 9.92 16.04
CA PHE A 177 11.64 10.15 17.42
C PHE A 177 12.32 9.25 18.47
N GLU A 178 13.35 8.47 18.09
CA GLU A 178 14.08 7.54 18.99
C GLU A 178 14.59 8.26 20.26
N ARG A 179 15.12 9.48 20.12
CA ARG A 179 15.63 10.29 21.25
C ARG A 179 14.57 10.68 22.29
N TYR A 180 13.28 10.55 21.95
CA TYR A 180 12.16 10.81 22.85
C TYR A 180 11.56 9.52 23.43
N GLY A 181 12.08 8.36 23.05
CA GLY A 181 11.61 7.05 23.53
C GLY A 181 10.69 6.33 22.54
N ALA A 182 10.79 6.62 21.24
CA ALA A 182 10.04 5.88 20.24
C ALA A 182 10.42 4.38 20.26
N ASP A 183 9.44 3.49 20.30
CA ASP A 183 9.66 2.03 20.32
C ASP A 183 9.85 1.47 18.89
N PRO A 184 11.05 0.96 18.53
CA PRO A 184 11.31 0.34 17.24
C PRO A 184 10.39 -0.84 16.92
N LEU A 185 9.91 -1.57 17.94
CA LEU A 185 9.06 -2.75 17.76
C LEU A 185 7.61 -2.38 17.39
N SER A 186 7.25 -1.10 17.45
CA SER A 186 5.93 -0.60 17.07
C SER A 186 5.79 -0.26 15.59
N SER A 187 6.83 -0.50 14.77
CA SER A 187 6.85 -0.06 13.38
C SER A 187 6.12 -0.99 12.40
N ASP A 188 5.67 -2.17 12.81
CA ASP A 188 5.06 -3.13 11.89
C ASP A 188 3.65 -2.69 11.44
N ALA A 189 3.28 -2.96 10.18
CA ALA A 189 2.01 -2.48 9.65
C ALA A 189 0.74 -3.13 10.25
N VAL A 190 0.89 -4.16 11.09
CA VAL A 190 -0.22 -4.84 11.78
C VAL A 190 -0.22 -4.59 13.28
N HIS A 191 0.53 -3.59 13.72
CA HIS A 191 0.65 -3.21 15.12
C HIS A 191 -0.71 -2.82 15.69
N VAL A 192 -0.86 -3.04 16.99
CA VAL A 192 -2.04 -2.67 17.75
C VAL A 192 -1.68 -1.61 18.78
N LEU A 193 -2.46 -0.54 18.85
CA LEU A 193 -2.27 0.55 19.81
C LEU A 193 -3.44 0.61 20.78
N ARG A 194 -3.21 1.14 21.99
CA ARG A 194 -4.24 1.21 23.02
C ARG A 194 -5.36 2.14 22.56
N LEU A 195 -6.60 1.66 22.68
CA LEU A 195 -7.80 2.40 22.29
C LEU A 195 -8.07 3.55 23.29
N PRO A 196 -8.11 4.82 22.84
CA PRO A 196 -8.59 5.95 23.63
C PRO A 196 -9.98 5.69 24.20
N GLY A 197 -10.26 6.17 25.41
CA GLY A 197 -11.46 5.81 26.15
C GLY A 197 -11.23 4.74 27.21
N THR A 198 -10.27 3.84 26.99
CA THR A 198 -10.00 2.69 27.88
C THR A 198 -8.93 2.98 28.92
N ILE A 199 -8.91 2.22 30.02
CA ILE A 199 -7.98 2.41 31.14
C ILE A 199 -6.72 1.55 30.92
N ASN A 200 -5.55 2.15 31.13
CA ASN A 200 -4.30 1.43 31.26
C ASN A 200 -4.17 0.88 32.69
N SER A 201 -4.19 -0.45 32.87
CA SER A 201 -4.12 -1.06 34.21
C SER A 201 -2.84 -0.72 34.97
N LYS A 202 -1.72 -0.47 34.27
CA LYS A 202 -0.41 -0.20 34.90
C LYS A 202 -0.36 1.12 35.65
N THR A 203 -1.09 2.12 35.17
CA THR A 203 -1.07 3.49 35.72
C THR A 203 -2.41 3.93 36.27
N GLY A 204 -3.48 3.18 36.00
CA GLY A 204 -4.85 3.57 36.31
C GLY A 204 -5.37 4.73 35.45
N ARG A 205 -4.55 5.30 34.56
CA ARG A 205 -4.92 6.44 33.74
C ARG A 205 -5.72 6.00 32.51
N LYS A 206 -6.72 6.80 32.15
CA LYS A 206 -7.49 6.67 30.92
C LYS A 206 -6.65 7.12 29.72
N ALA A 207 -6.59 6.31 28.67
CA ALA A 207 -6.06 6.73 27.39
C ALA A 207 -7.02 7.74 26.75
N ARG A 208 -6.48 8.82 26.18
CA ARG A 208 -7.29 9.93 25.65
C ARG A 208 -6.70 10.52 24.39
N LEU A 209 -7.59 11.05 23.57
CA LEU A 209 -7.24 11.73 22.35
C LEU A 209 -6.76 13.15 22.66
N VAL A 210 -5.74 13.62 21.96
CA VAL A 210 -5.13 14.94 22.16
C VAL A 210 -5.08 15.64 20.79
N TYR A 211 -5.99 16.59 20.58
CA TYR A 211 -6.09 17.31 19.32
C TYR A 211 -5.18 18.54 19.27
N ASN A 212 -4.71 18.83 18.06
CA ASN A 212 -4.11 20.10 17.74
C ASN A 212 -5.14 20.98 17.02
N ALA A 213 -5.73 21.95 17.72
CA ALA A 213 -6.59 22.96 17.12
C ALA A 213 -5.94 24.34 17.29
N ASN A 214 -5.53 24.97 16.19
CA ASN A 214 -5.02 26.35 16.15
C ASN A 214 -3.95 26.67 17.23
N SER A 215 -2.96 25.80 17.39
CA SER A 215 -1.85 25.97 18.34
C SER A 215 -2.24 25.93 19.83
N LYS A 216 -3.45 25.45 20.15
CA LYS A 216 -3.89 25.12 21.53
C LYS A 216 -4.37 23.67 21.56
N PHE A 217 -3.98 22.92 22.59
CA PHE A 217 -4.52 21.58 22.81
C PHE A 217 -5.98 21.72 23.21
N LYS A 218 -6.88 21.18 22.39
CA LYS A 218 -8.31 21.10 22.69
C LYS A 218 -8.71 19.65 22.88
N PHE A 219 -9.68 19.46 23.77
CA PHE A 219 -10.32 18.16 24.04
C PHE A 219 -11.61 17.99 23.24
N GLU A 220 -12.09 19.06 22.61
CA GLU A 220 -13.31 19.08 21.81
C GLU A 220 -12.94 19.33 20.35
N ILE A 221 -13.41 18.44 19.48
CA ILE A 221 -13.39 18.69 18.04
C ILE A 221 -14.55 19.60 17.72
N ASN A 222 -14.26 20.74 17.12
CA ASN A 222 -15.29 21.39 16.32
C ASN A 222 -15.63 20.43 15.18
N LYS A 223 -16.88 19.95 15.11
CA LYS A 223 -17.39 19.00 14.10
C LYS A 223 -17.09 19.41 12.65
N GLU A 224 -16.72 20.67 12.42
CA GLU A 224 -16.42 21.26 11.11
C GLU A 224 -14.92 21.20 10.72
N GLU A 225 -13.99 20.99 11.66
CA GLU A 225 -12.55 20.91 11.37
C GLU A 225 -12.14 19.45 11.05
N SER A 226 -11.90 19.16 9.78
CA SER A 226 -11.40 17.84 9.36
C SER A 226 -9.92 17.66 9.74
N LEU A 227 -9.57 16.54 10.37
CA LEU A 227 -8.17 16.22 10.66
C LEU A 227 -7.34 16.13 9.38
N LYS A 228 -6.13 16.69 9.45
CA LYS A 228 -5.20 16.72 8.32
C LYS A 228 -4.84 15.31 7.88
N ARG A 229 -4.90 15.07 6.56
CA ARG A 229 -4.49 13.82 5.92
C ARG A 229 -3.42 14.10 4.90
N TYR A 230 -2.61 13.08 4.64
CA TYR A 230 -1.51 13.12 3.70
C TYR A 230 -1.65 12.01 2.66
N THR A 231 -0.92 12.14 1.58
CA THR A 231 -0.66 11.06 0.64
C THR A 231 0.68 10.40 0.97
N ILE A 232 0.83 9.11 0.64
CA ILE A 232 2.14 8.43 0.79
C ILE A 232 3.25 9.14 0.00
N PRO A 233 3.04 9.61 -1.24
CA PRO A 233 4.05 10.39 -1.96
C PRO A 233 4.51 11.65 -1.22
N GLU A 234 3.59 12.46 -0.67
CA GLU A 234 3.96 13.66 0.10
C GLU A 234 4.87 13.32 1.29
N LEU A 235 4.51 12.29 2.07
CA LEU A 235 5.32 11.87 3.21
C LEU A 235 6.63 11.19 2.76
N ALA A 236 6.64 10.52 1.62
CA ALA A 236 7.84 9.93 1.06
C ALA A 236 8.86 11.01 0.67
N ASP A 237 8.43 12.09 0.03
CA ASP A 237 9.30 13.18 -0.41
C ASP A 237 9.97 13.92 0.75
N ILE A 238 9.34 13.88 1.93
CA ILE A 238 9.84 14.51 3.15
C ILE A 238 10.73 13.56 3.94
N PHE A 239 10.26 12.33 4.22
CA PHE A 239 10.95 11.42 5.13
C PHE A 239 11.99 10.53 4.44
N LEU A 240 11.87 10.27 3.14
CA LEU A 240 12.82 9.42 2.43
C LEU A 240 13.84 10.30 1.69
N PRO A 241 15.10 9.83 1.52
CA PRO A 241 16.07 10.61 0.78
C PRO A 241 15.60 10.82 -0.65
N LYS A 242 15.76 12.06 -1.13
CA LYS A 242 15.45 12.41 -2.50
C LYS A 242 16.19 11.50 -3.45
N LEU A 243 15.47 11.00 -4.45
CA LEU A 243 16.09 10.22 -5.51
C LEU A 243 17.16 11.09 -6.19
N PRO A 244 18.26 10.48 -6.67
CA PRO A 244 19.38 11.18 -7.27
C PRO A 244 19.01 12.12 -8.40
N MET A 245 17.89 11.81 -9.08
CA MET A 245 17.38 12.41 -10.30
C MET A 245 15.90 12.04 -10.48
N GLU A 246 15.20 12.84 -11.27
CA GLU A 246 13.85 12.54 -11.69
C GLU A 246 13.79 11.48 -12.81
N LYS A 247 12.60 10.91 -13.05
CA LYS A 247 12.38 9.83 -14.03
C LYS A 247 12.78 10.22 -15.46
N ASN A 248 12.57 11.47 -15.85
CA ASN A 248 12.91 11.97 -17.18
C ASN A 248 14.42 12.13 -17.35
N GLU A 249 15.08 12.72 -16.35
CA GLU A 249 16.54 12.79 -16.30
C GLU A 249 17.15 11.38 -16.27
N TRP A 250 16.52 10.42 -15.59
CA TRP A 250 16.97 9.03 -15.56
C TRP A 250 16.96 8.38 -16.95
N ASN A 251 15.92 8.64 -17.74
CA ASN A 251 15.85 8.17 -19.13
C ASN A 251 16.92 8.83 -20.02
N GLU A 252 17.27 10.10 -19.75
CA GLU A 252 18.31 10.84 -20.46
C GLU A 252 19.71 10.32 -20.13
N VAL A 253 20.02 10.13 -18.85
CA VAL A 253 21.31 9.65 -18.39
C VAL A 253 21.57 8.21 -18.78
N ARG A 254 20.54 7.35 -18.81
CA ARG A 254 20.68 5.97 -19.29
C ARG A 254 21.24 5.89 -20.72
N LYS A 255 21.17 6.98 -21.48
CA LYS A 255 21.74 7.10 -22.83
C LYS A 255 23.22 7.55 -22.86
N LYS A 256 23.82 8.04 -21.76
CA LYS A 256 25.18 8.62 -21.75
C LYS A 256 26.12 7.91 -20.76
N THR A 257 27.18 7.28 -21.29
CA THR A 257 28.02 6.29 -20.60
C THR A 257 28.97 6.85 -19.53
N LYS A 258 29.25 8.17 -19.48
CA LYS A 258 30.24 8.77 -18.54
C LYS A 258 29.68 9.32 -17.23
N LYS A 259 28.40 9.72 -17.15
CA LYS A 259 27.73 10.08 -15.87
C LYS A 259 27.40 8.85 -14.99
N ALA A 260 27.62 7.64 -15.52
CA ALA A 260 27.27 6.36 -14.88
C ALA A 260 28.03 6.07 -13.57
N ASN A 261 29.26 6.56 -13.40
CA ASN A 261 30.08 6.23 -12.22
C ASN A 261 29.70 7.00 -10.94
N ILE A 262 29.30 8.28 -11.05
CA ILE A 262 28.78 9.04 -9.90
C ILE A 262 27.39 8.51 -9.51
N ILE A 263 26.62 8.10 -10.51
CA ILE A 263 25.29 7.51 -10.35
C ILE A 263 25.36 6.10 -9.79
N SER A 264 26.42 5.33 -10.05
CA SER A 264 26.61 4.01 -9.46
C SER A 264 26.78 4.07 -7.94
N LYS A 265 27.44 5.11 -7.40
CA LYS A 265 27.55 5.35 -5.95
C LYS A 265 26.20 5.69 -5.31
N LYS A 266 25.42 6.63 -5.88
CA LYS A 266 24.05 6.93 -5.42
C LYS A 266 23.06 5.76 -5.64
N GLN A 267 23.24 4.94 -6.67
CA GLN A 267 22.48 3.70 -6.89
C GLN A 267 22.77 2.64 -5.84
N LYS A 268 23.97 2.59 -5.24
CA LYS A 268 24.26 1.63 -4.15
C LYS A 268 23.31 1.88 -2.97
N GLU A 269 23.02 3.13 -2.63
CA GLU A 269 22.02 3.50 -1.59
C GLU A 269 20.59 3.14 -2.00
N ILE A 270 20.17 3.42 -3.25
CA ILE A 270 18.87 2.97 -3.80
C ILE A 270 18.74 1.44 -3.82
N SER A 271 19.84 0.72 -4.03
CA SER A 271 19.83 -0.74 -4.01
C SER A 271 19.57 -1.30 -2.61
N LEU A 272 19.98 -0.57 -1.56
CA LEU A 272 19.61 -0.90 -0.17
C LEU A 272 18.10 -0.75 0.04
N TYR A 273 17.49 0.28 -0.55
CA TYR A 273 16.03 0.43 -0.60
C TYR A 273 15.34 -0.70 -1.38
N ASN A 274 15.98 -1.29 -2.39
CA ASN A 274 15.41 -2.41 -3.15
C ASN A 274 15.38 -3.73 -2.38
N LEU A 275 16.23 -3.91 -1.36
CA LEU A 275 16.29 -5.15 -0.57
C LEU A 275 15.03 -5.37 0.25
N HIS A 276 14.52 -4.32 0.89
CA HIS A 276 13.29 -4.40 1.67
C HIS A 276 12.10 -4.84 0.80
N THR A 277 11.97 -4.25 -0.39
CA THR A 277 10.97 -4.66 -1.40
C THR A 277 11.21 -6.09 -1.90
N LEU A 278 12.47 -6.51 -2.05
CA LEU A 278 12.82 -7.87 -2.46
C LEU A 278 12.45 -8.90 -1.40
N HIS A 279 12.75 -8.65 -0.11
CA HIS A 279 12.39 -9.53 1.00
C HIS A 279 10.87 -9.69 1.09
N TYR A 280 10.13 -8.59 1.01
CA TYR A 280 8.67 -8.63 0.92
C TYR A 280 8.16 -9.45 -0.27
N SER A 281 8.75 -9.25 -1.45
CA SER A 281 8.32 -9.96 -2.66
C SER A 281 8.63 -11.45 -2.58
N ARG A 282 9.78 -11.83 -2.01
CA ARG A 282 10.14 -13.23 -1.77
C ARG A 282 9.24 -13.90 -0.74
N MET A 283 8.95 -13.21 0.36
CA MET A 283 7.98 -13.69 1.35
C MET A 283 6.62 -13.98 0.70
N ASN A 284 6.14 -13.07 -0.17
CA ASN A 284 4.89 -13.27 -0.91
C ASN A 284 4.98 -14.38 -1.97
N ASP A 285 6.13 -14.56 -2.62
CA ASP A 285 6.33 -15.68 -3.56
C ASP A 285 6.26 -17.03 -2.84
N ILE A 286 6.80 -17.14 -1.62
CA ILE A 286 6.67 -18.35 -0.80
C ILE A 286 5.20 -18.61 -0.40
N LEU A 287 4.45 -17.56 -0.05
CA LEU A 287 3.00 -17.67 0.20
C LEU A 287 2.24 -18.10 -1.05
N ALA A 288 2.55 -17.50 -2.20
CA ALA A 288 1.91 -17.84 -3.47
C ALA A 288 2.20 -19.31 -3.84
N LEU A 289 3.43 -19.77 -3.64
CA LEU A 289 3.82 -21.15 -3.89
C LEU A 289 3.03 -22.15 -3.05
N GLN A 290 2.89 -21.90 -1.74
CA GLN A 290 2.06 -22.76 -0.88
C GLN A 290 0.61 -22.85 -1.38
N ARG A 291 0.04 -21.71 -1.82
CA ARG A 291 -1.33 -21.65 -2.35
C ARG A 291 -1.47 -22.40 -3.67
N LEU A 292 -0.54 -22.23 -4.61
CA LEU A 292 -0.54 -22.95 -5.89
C LEU A 292 -0.49 -24.47 -5.68
N ARG A 293 0.23 -24.91 -4.65
CA ARG A 293 0.34 -26.31 -4.24
C ARG A 293 -0.83 -26.81 -3.40
N ASN A 294 -1.83 -25.97 -3.10
CA ASN A 294 -2.92 -26.26 -2.18
C ASN A 294 -2.44 -26.84 -0.84
N GLY A 295 -1.32 -26.32 -0.32
CA GLY A 295 -0.70 -26.80 0.93
C GLY A 295 0.06 -28.14 0.81
N LYS A 296 0.07 -28.79 -0.35
CA LYS A 296 0.76 -30.08 -0.59
C LYS A 296 2.25 -29.88 -0.84
N CYS A 297 3.01 -29.65 0.24
CA CYS A 297 4.44 -29.28 0.16
C CYS A 297 5.37 -30.32 0.80
N ASN A 298 5.00 -31.61 0.76
CA ASN A 298 5.78 -32.70 1.38
C ASN A 298 7.26 -32.63 0.97
N GLY A 299 8.17 -32.77 1.94
CA GLY A 299 9.62 -32.67 1.74
C GLY A 299 10.17 -31.23 1.61
N SER A 300 9.33 -30.20 1.49
CA SER A 300 9.75 -28.79 1.41
C SER A 300 9.14 -27.88 2.47
N ARG A 301 8.19 -28.36 3.29
CA ARG A 301 7.47 -27.58 4.32
C ARG A 301 8.42 -26.88 5.29
N GLU A 302 9.39 -27.58 5.85
CA GLU A 302 10.33 -27.04 6.84
C GLU A 302 11.15 -25.91 6.23
N LEU A 303 11.63 -26.12 5.00
CA LEU A 303 12.40 -25.13 4.26
C LEU A 303 11.54 -23.91 3.86
N MET A 304 10.32 -24.13 3.38
CA MET A 304 9.38 -23.04 3.08
C MET A 304 9.07 -22.23 4.33
N THR A 305 8.84 -22.89 5.46
CA THR A 305 8.56 -22.25 6.76
C THR A 305 9.76 -21.45 7.24
N PHE A 306 10.97 -22.01 7.13
CA PHE A 306 12.21 -21.29 7.43
C PHE A 306 12.38 -20.04 6.54
N LEU A 307 12.23 -20.19 5.22
CA LEU A 307 12.38 -19.08 4.28
C LEU A 307 11.34 -17.99 4.52
N TYR A 308 10.10 -18.38 4.81
CA TYR A 308 9.03 -17.46 5.16
C TYR A 308 9.36 -16.66 6.42
N ARG A 309 9.76 -17.33 7.51
CA ARG A 309 10.17 -16.66 8.77
C ARG A 309 11.37 -15.75 8.54
N TYR A 310 12.38 -16.21 7.81
CA TYR A 310 13.59 -15.43 7.53
C TYR A 310 13.29 -14.14 6.76
N TYR A 311 12.52 -14.21 5.67
CA TYR A 311 12.14 -13.01 4.93
C TYR A 311 11.16 -12.11 5.71
N SER A 312 10.31 -12.70 6.56
CA SER A 312 9.47 -11.94 7.49
C SER A 312 10.32 -11.15 8.48
N CYS A 313 11.29 -11.77 9.16
CA CYS A 313 12.20 -11.04 10.07
C CYS A 313 12.93 -9.90 9.35
N LEU A 314 13.46 -10.15 8.14
CA LEU A 314 14.15 -9.11 7.34
C LEU A 314 13.24 -7.94 6.94
N PHE A 315 11.95 -8.19 6.76
CA PHE A 315 10.98 -7.18 6.34
C PHE A 315 10.40 -6.40 7.51
N ILE A 316 9.93 -7.14 8.53
CA ILE A 316 9.20 -6.63 9.72
C ILE A 316 10.17 -6.06 10.74
N LYS A 317 11.35 -6.68 10.90
CA LYS A 317 12.32 -6.39 11.96
C LYS A 317 11.80 -6.64 13.37
N ASP A 318 10.79 -7.50 13.50
CA ASP A 318 10.29 -8.04 14.76
C ASP A 318 10.20 -9.56 14.66
N GLU A 319 11.00 -10.25 15.48
CA GLU A 319 11.09 -11.70 15.54
C GLU A 319 9.78 -12.34 16.02
N LYS A 320 9.08 -11.69 16.96
CA LYS A 320 7.85 -12.21 17.52
C LYS A 320 6.72 -12.16 16.50
N THR A 321 6.48 -11.00 15.88
CA THR A 321 5.48 -10.87 14.82
C THR A 321 5.79 -11.78 13.63
N ALA A 322 7.07 -11.97 13.30
CA ALA A 322 7.48 -12.90 12.26
C ALA A 322 7.18 -14.37 12.61
N LEU A 323 7.41 -14.79 13.85
CA LEU A 323 7.06 -16.13 14.33
C LEU A 323 5.54 -16.36 14.32
N GLU A 324 4.76 -15.40 14.85
CA GLU A 324 3.29 -15.46 14.81
C GLU A 324 2.79 -15.64 13.37
N SER A 325 3.30 -14.81 12.44
CA SER A 325 2.98 -14.93 11.01
C SER A 325 3.41 -16.27 10.40
N THR A 326 4.47 -16.88 10.91
CA THR A 326 5.00 -18.17 10.46
C THR A 326 4.13 -19.33 10.93
N MET A 327 3.57 -19.25 12.15
CA MET A 327 2.63 -20.25 12.65
C MET A 327 1.39 -20.34 11.77
N ASP A 328 0.86 -19.20 11.39
CA ASP A 328 -0.30 -19.14 10.50
C ASP A 328 0.03 -19.51 9.04
N PHE A 329 1.27 -19.28 8.61
CA PHE A 329 1.73 -19.82 7.33
C PHE A 329 1.75 -21.35 7.39
N ASN A 330 2.29 -21.93 8.46
CA ASN A 330 2.36 -23.37 8.64
C ASN A 330 0.97 -24.03 8.72
N SER A 331 -0.02 -23.38 9.34
CA SER A 331 -1.38 -23.90 9.45
C SER A 331 -2.11 -24.06 8.10
N GLN A 332 -1.60 -23.45 7.03
CA GLN A 332 -2.14 -23.54 5.68
C GLN A 332 -1.58 -24.72 4.86
N PHE A 333 -0.67 -25.53 5.41
CA PHE A 333 -0.28 -26.78 4.76
C PHE A 333 -1.38 -27.83 4.90
N GLU A 334 -1.45 -28.77 3.94
CA GLU A 334 -2.37 -29.92 4.02
C GLU A 334 -2.13 -30.73 5.30
N ILE A 335 -0.85 -30.87 5.66
CA ILE A 335 -0.40 -31.42 6.94
C ILE A 335 0.55 -30.39 7.55
N PRO A 336 0.13 -29.58 8.54
CA PRO A 336 1.00 -28.64 9.24
C PRO A 336 2.08 -29.34 10.07
N LEU A 337 3.21 -28.67 10.27
CA LEU A 337 4.18 -29.04 11.31
C LEU A 337 3.58 -28.75 12.70
N SER A 338 4.01 -29.47 13.73
CA SER A 338 3.64 -29.12 15.11
C SER A 338 4.23 -27.77 15.52
N GLU A 339 3.62 -27.10 16.50
CA GLU A 339 4.11 -25.80 17.01
C GLU A 339 5.58 -25.87 17.46
N SER A 340 5.94 -26.93 18.19
CA SER A 340 7.30 -27.19 18.66
C SER A 340 8.28 -27.35 17.51
N GLU A 341 7.89 -28.06 16.44
CA GLU A 341 8.71 -28.21 15.23
C GLU A 341 8.89 -26.90 14.50
N VAL A 342 7.84 -26.09 14.32
CA VAL A 342 7.95 -24.77 13.68
C VAL A 342 8.96 -23.90 14.44
N ILE A 343 8.83 -23.81 15.77
CA ILE A 343 9.73 -23.00 16.61
C ILE A 343 11.17 -23.47 16.46
N LYS A 344 11.42 -24.78 16.64
CA LYS A 344 12.78 -25.36 16.64
C LYS A 344 13.41 -25.31 15.24
N ALA A 345 12.71 -25.79 14.23
CA ALA A 345 13.23 -25.90 12.86
C ALA A 345 13.53 -24.54 12.23
N THR A 346 12.83 -23.49 12.65
CA THR A 346 12.99 -22.15 12.08
C THR A 346 13.66 -21.13 13.01
N LYS A 347 14.10 -21.51 14.21
CA LYS A 347 14.81 -20.60 15.15
C LYS A 347 16.06 -19.97 14.51
N SER A 348 16.74 -20.73 13.65
CA SER A 348 17.90 -20.26 12.88
C SER A 348 17.59 -19.07 11.97
N ALA A 349 16.33 -18.83 11.61
CA ALA A 349 15.92 -17.67 10.81
C ALA A 349 16.12 -16.35 11.57
N GLU A 350 15.88 -16.33 12.88
CA GLU A 350 16.11 -15.17 13.74
C GLU A 350 17.61 -14.89 13.86
N THR A 351 18.41 -15.92 14.16
CA THR A 351 19.88 -15.81 14.21
C THR A 351 20.44 -15.29 12.88
N ALA A 352 19.89 -15.75 11.76
CA ALA A 352 20.30 -15.31 10.44
C ALA A 352 19.91 -13.85 10.16
N TYR A 353 18.72 -13.43 10.61
CA TYR A 353 18.27 -12.05 10.54
C TYR A 353 19.16 -11.11 11.36
N ILE A 354 19.45 -11.45 12.63
CA ILE A 354 20.33 -10.65 13.50
C ILE A 354 21.71 -10.50 12.85
N ARG A 355 22.27 -11.61 12.32
CA ARG A 355 23.54 -11.58 11.59
C ARG A 355 23.45 -10.66 10.37
N TRP A 356 22.38 -10.78 9.59
CA TRP A 356 22.16 -9.93 8.42
C TRP A 356 22.12 -8.45 8.80
N ALA A 357 21.38 -8.08 9.85
CA ALA A 357 21.25 -6.70 10.33
C ALA A 357 22.61 -6.12 10.74
N LYS A 358 23.39 -6.87 11.54
CA LYS A 358 24.75 -6.48 11.93
C LYS A 358 25.67 -6.28 10.72
N THR A 359 25.65 -7.21 9.77
CA THR A 359 26.44 -7.13 8.54
C THR A 359 26.02 -5.94 7.68
N PHE A 360 24.73 -5.62 7.64
CA PHE A 360 24.20 -4.46 6.92
C PHE A 360 24.67 -3.14 7.52
N ASP A 361 24.66 -3.01 8.85
CA ASP A 361 25.19 -1.83 9.52
C ASP A 361 26.69 -1.64 9.27
N GLN A 362 27.46 -2.73 9.29
CA GLN A 362 28.87 -2.71 8.92
C GLN A 362 29.06 -2.25 7.46
N TYR A 363 28.29 -2.83 6.54
CA TYR A 363 28.36 -2.52 5.11
C TYR A 363 28.02 -1.04 4.82
N ILE A 364 27.04 -0.46 5.52
CA ILE A 364 26.68 0.96 5.34
C ILE A 364 27.85 1.88 5.70
N ARG A 365 28.61 1.53 6.75
CA ARG A 365 29.74 2.31 7.28
C ARG A 365 31.01 2.22 6.41
N LEU A 366 31.06 1.30 5.44
CA LEU A 366 32.21 1.18 4.54
C LEU A 366 32.31 2.38 3.60
N THR A 367 33.51 2.93 3.47
CA THR A 367 33.85 3.98 2.52
C THR A 367 33.91 3.45 1.08
N ASP A 368 34.58 2.31 0.88
CA ASP A 368 34.52 1.53 -0.36
C ASP A 368 33.66 0.28 -0.18
N LYS A 369 32.53 0.25 -0.89
CA LYS A 369 31.51 -0.79 -0.75
C LYS A 369 31.74 -1.89 -1.80
N PRO A 370 32.22 -3.09 -1.42
CA PRO A 370 32.33 -4.22 -2.34
C PRO A 370 30.95 -4.66 -2.85
N PRO A 371 30.86 -5.59 -3.83
CA PRO A 371 29.59 -6.20 -4.19
C PRO A 371 28.90 -6.80 -2.96
N MET A 372 27.71 -6.30 -2.63
CA MET A 372 27.01 -6.63 -1.39
C MET A 372 26.78 -8.13 -1.22
N SER A 373 26.46 -8.85 -2.30
CA SER A 373 26.28 -10.31 -2.27
C SER A 373 27.53 -11.06 -1.84
N LYS A 374 28.72 -10.56 -2.22
CA LYS A 374 30.02 -11.14 -1.82
C LYS A 374 30.27 -10.86 -0.34
N PHE A 375 30.18 -9.59 0.06
CA PHE A 375 30.38 -9.17 1.46
C PHE A 375 29.47 -9.90 2.44
N PHE A 376 28.19 -10.03 2.11
CA PHE A 376 27.22 -10.70 2.98
C PHE A 376 27.50 -12.20 3.10
N ARG A 377 27.94 -12.85 2.00
CA ARG A 377 28.29 -14.26 2.02
C ARG A 377 29.54 -14.52 2.87
N GLU A 378 30.56 -13.68 2.72
CA GLU A 378 31.80 -13.75 3.51
C GLU A 378 31.54 -13.53 5.01
N ASN A 379 30.53 -12.73 5.35
CA ASN A 379 30.07 -12.53 6.72
C ASN A 379 28.98 -13.53 7.17
N GLY A 380 28.83 -14.64 6.45
CA GLY A 380 27.96 -15.77 6.87
C GLY A 380 26.45 -15.49 6.80
N CYS A 381 26.01 -14.50 6.03
CA CYS A 381 24.60 -14.24 5.77
C CYS A 381 24.07 -15.11 4.62
N TYR A 382 22.78 -15.46 4.66
CA TYR A 382 22.14 -16.14 3.55
C TYR A 382 21.91 -15.21 2.36
N VAL A 383 22.52 -15.57 1.22
CA VAL A 383 22.37 -14.86 -0.06
C VAL A 383 21.80 -15.82 -1.11
N TYR A 384 20.49 -15.98 -1.09
CA TYR A 384 19.78 -16.87 -2.03
C TYR A 384 19.67 -16.25 -3.43
N SER A 385 20.13 -16.96 -4.44
CA SER A 385 19.83 -16.66 -5.85
C SER A 385 18.50 -17.29 -6.26
N ASN A 386 17.85 -16.75 -7.30
CA ASN A 386 16.63 -17.34 -7.85
C ASN A 386 16.85 -18.80 -8.27
N LYS A 387 17.96 -19.08 -8.95
CA LYS A 387 18.35 -20.44 -9.36
C LYS A 387 18.41 -21.40 -8.17
N LYS A 388 18.98 -20.95 -7.04
CA LYS A 388 19.07 -21.77 -5.82
C LYS A 388 17.69 -21.99 -5.19
N LEU A 389 16.85 -20.97 -5.09
CA LEU A 389 15.49 -21.09 -4.54
C LEU A 389 14.61 -22.00 -5.39
N ILE A 390 14.61 -21.83 -6.71
CA ILE A 390 13.89 -22.69 -7.66
C ILE A 390 14.32 -24.15 -7.50
N LYS A 391 15.63 -24.42 -7.40
CA LYS A 391 16.14 -25.78 -7.18
C LYS A 391 15.74 -26.34 -5.81
N LEU A 392 15.89 -25.54 -4.75
CA LEU A 392 15.62 -25.99 -3.38
C LEU A 392 14.14 -26.28 -3.11
N LEU A 393 13.25 -25.52 -3.75
CA LEU A 393 11.81 -25.63 -3.56
C LEU A 393 11.13 -26.40 -4.70
N GLU A 394 11.91 -26.91 -5.65
CA GLU A 394 11.45 -27.65 -6.83
C GLU A 394 10.32 -26.91 -7.55
N ILE A 395 10.53 -25.62 -7.82
CA ILE A 395 9.51 -24.76 -8.43
C ILE A 395 9.40 -25.07 -9.92
N SER A 396 8.20 -25.37 -10.39
CA SER A 396 7.93 -25.66 -11.81
C SER A 396 7.88 -24.40 -12.68
N ASP A 397 7.97 -24.56 -14.00
CA ASP A 397 7.83 -23.44 -14.95
C ASP A 397 6.43 -22.80 -14.86
N GLU A 398 5.38 -23.60 -14.64
CA GLU A 398 3.99 -23.14 -14.48
C GLU A 398 3.79 -22.36 -13.18
N GLU A 399 4.39 -22.81 -12.07
CA GLU A 399 4.32 -22.09 -10.80
C GLU A 399 4.97 -20.71 -10.92
N MET A 400 6.09 -20.62 -11.64
CA MET A 400 6.82 -19.36 -11.83
C MET A 400 5.97 -18.26 -12.48
N ASP A 401 4.98 -18.60 -13.31
CA ASP A 401 4.06 -17.63 -13.94
C ASP A 401 3.34 -16.74 -12.92
N SER A 402 3.01 -17.30 -11.76
CA SER A 402 2.30 -16.59 -10.69
C SER A 402 3.24 -15.95 -9.65
N LEU A 403 4.54 -16.22 -9.72
CA LEU A 403 5.54 -15.64 -8.83
C LEU A 403 6.07 -14.30 -9.35
N LYS A 404 6.43 -13.39 -8.44
CA LYS A 404 6.91 -12.04 -8.75
C LYS A 404 8.41 -11.98 -8.93
N THR A 405 9.19 -12.63 -8.07
CA THR A 405 10.64 -12.50 -8.03
C THR A 405 11.40 -13.81 -8.15
N ILE A 406 10.89 -14.93 -7.61
CA ILE A 406 11.53 -16.25 -7.69
C ILE A 406 11.22 -16.89 -9.05
N ILE A 407 11.80 -16.31 -10.11
CA ILE A 407 11.60 -16.75 -11.50
C ILE A 407 12.94 -17.02 -12.20
N SER A 408 12.89 -17.91 -13.19
CA SER A 408 14.03 -18.25 -14.04
C SER A 408 14.36 -17.11 -15.02
N ILE A 409 15.54 -17.19 -15.63
CA ILE A 409 15.94 -16.25 -16.70
C ILE A 409 15.02 -16.40 -17.92
N LYS A 410 14.62 -17.63 -18.24
CA LYS A 410 13.66 -17.95 -19.31
C LYS A 410 12.35 -17.19 -19.09
N GLU A 411 11.78 -17.30 -17.90
CA GLU A 411 10.50 -16.65 -17.57
C GLU A 411 10.61 -15.12 -17.56
N LYS A 412 11.68 -14.57 -16.99
CA LYS A 412 11.96 -13.13 -17.04
C LYS A 412 12.02 -12.60 -18.49
N ASN A 413 12.68 -13.35 -19.38
CA ASN A 413 12.81 -12.97 -20.79
C ASN A 413 11.47 -13.07 -21.53
N ARG A 414 10.65 -14.08 -21.24
CA ARG A 414 9.29 -14.23 -21.76
C ARG A 414 8.44 -13.00 -21.40
N ARG A 415 8.31 -12.67 -20.12
CA ARG A 415 7.57 -11.48 -19.66
C ARG A 415 8.05 -10.17 -20.29
N SER A 416 9.37 -10.03 -20.42
CA SER A 416 9.97 -8.84 -21.05
C SER A 416 9.65 -8.76 -22.55
N LYS A 417 9.50 -9.89 -23.23
CA LYS A 417 9.05 -9.95 -24.63
C LYS A 417 7.56 -9.61 -24.73
N ASP A 418 6.74 -10.19 -23.87
CA ASP A 418 5.28 -9.98 -23.83
C ASP A 418 4.96 -8.50 -23.57
N TYR A 419 5.56 -7.90 -22.54
CA TYR A 419 5.43 -6.47 -22.25
C TYR A 419 5.82 -5.58 -23.44
N ARG A 420 6.95 -5.89 -24.11
CA ARG A 420 7.38 -5.14 -25.30
C ARG A 420 6.39 -5.27 -26.45
N ASN A 421 5.80 -6.43 -26.63
CA ASN A 421 4.80 -6.67 -27.68
C ASN A 421 3.50 -5.93 -27.39
N GLU A 422 3.02 -5.95 -26.15
CA GLU A 422 1.86 -5.16 -25.71
C GLU A 422 2.11 -3.67 -25.87
N TRP A 423 3.25 -3.18 -25.40
CA TRP A 423 3.63 -1.79 -25.56
C TRP A 423 3.68 -1.37 -27.04
N LYS A 424 4.22 -2.22 -27.93
CA LYS A 424 4.21 -1.98 -29.38
C LYS A 424 2.79 -1.94 -29.95
N LYS A 425 1.90 -2.83 -29.51
CA LYS A 425 0.49 -2.83 -29.91
C LYS A 425 -0.20 -1.55 -29.46
N ASP A 426 0.00 -1.13 -28.22
CA ASP A 426 -0.60 0.09 -27.68
C ASP A 426 -0.05 1.35 -28.33
N LYS A 427 1.26 1.39 -28.57
CA LYS A 427 1.89 2.48 -29.31
C LYS A 427 1.36 2.55 -30.74
N SER A 428 1.28 1.42 -31.46
CA SER A 428 0.67 1.37 -32.80
C SER A 428 -0.81 1.82 -32.79
N LYS A 429 -1.59 1.42 -31.78
CA LYS A 429 -2.98 1.91 -31.60
C LYS A 429 -3.05 3.41 -31.34
N LYS A 430 -2.07 3.99 -30.63
CA LYS A 430 -1.98 5.44 -30.41
C LYS A 430 -1.51 6.19 -31.66
N ASP A 431 -0.47 5.71 -32.32
CA ASP A 431 0.12 6.31 -33.52
C ASP A 431 -0.83 6.22 -34.74
N SER A 432 -1.75 5.24 -34.77
CA SER A 432 -2.81 5.12 -35.79
C SER A 432 -4.02 6.04 -35.56
N ARG A 433 -4.05 6.76 -34.43
CA ARG A 433 -5.08 7.75 -34.11
C ARG A 433 -4.54 9.16 -34.32
N ASN A 434 -5.36 10.05 -34.87
CA ASN A 434 -5.01 11.46 -35.06
C ASN A 434 -5.09 12.24 -33.73
N SER A 435 -4.84 13.56 -33.76
CA SER A 435 -4.94 14.47 -32.60
C SER A 435 -6.28 14.39 -31.86
N ASN A 436 -7.34 13.95 -32.54
CA ASN A 436 -8.70 13.85 -32.02
C ASN A 436 -9.04 12.41 -31.55
N GLY A 437 -8.05 11.52 -31.47
CA GLY A 437 -8.22 10.13 -31.03
C GLY A 437 -8.90 9.22 -32.06
N LEU A 438 -9.11 9.67 -33.31
CA LEU A 438 -9.79 8.94 -34.38
C LEU A 438 -8.79 8.20 -35.27
N THR A 439 -9.13 6.96 -35.66
CA THR A 439 -8.39 6.27 -36.74
C THR A 439 -8.63 6.94 -38.09
N LYS A 440 -7.73 6.76 -39.08
CA LYS A 440 -7.90 7.29 -40.46
C LYS A 440 -9.27 6.95 -41.07
N ARG A 441 -9.78 5.73 -40.82
CA ARG A 441 -11.09 5.27 -41.30
C ARG A 441 -12.24 6.01 -40.61
N GLN A 442 -12.16 6.20 -39.30
CA GLN A 442 -13.17 6.95 -38.54
C GLN A 442 -13.18 8.44 -38.94
N GLN A 443 -12.01 9.04 -39.13
CA GLN A 443 -11.88 10.41 -39.61
C GLN A 443 -12.50 10.57 -41.01
N SER A 444 -12.13 9.71 -41.97
CA SER A 444 -12.69 9.74 -43.33
C SER A 444 -14.21 9.54 -43.35
N LYS A 445 -14.72 8.64 -42.49
CA LYS A 445 -16.16 8.43 -42.31
C LYS A 445 -16.87 9.70 -41.84
N LEU A 446 -16.29 10.40 -40.87
CA LEU A 446 -16.84 11.63 -40.29
C LEU A 446 -16.80 12.79 -41.28
N GLU A 447 -15.70 12.93 -42.03
CA GLU A 447 -15.55 13.91 -43.10
C GLU A 447 -16.61 13.71 -44.20
N ASN A 448 -16.76 12.47 -44.68
CA ASN A 448 -17.73 12.15 -45.72
C ASN A 448 -19.16 12.40 -45.23
N LEU A 449 -19.50 11.99 -44.00
CA LEU A 449 -20.81 12.24 -43.42
C LEU A 449 -21.11 13.74 -43.29
N THR A 450 -20.13 14.54 -42.87
CA THR A 450 -20.27 16.00 -42.78
C THR A 450 -20.64 16.62 -44.13
N ILE A 451 -19.92 16.23 -45.19
CA ILE A 451 -20.18 16.71 -46.55
C ILE A 451 -21.56 16.24 -47.03
N ILE A 452 -21.89 14.96 -46.83
CA ILE A 452 -23.18 14.38 -47.21
C ILE A 452 -24.34 15.12 -46.54
N LEU A 453 -24.26 15.40 -45.23
CA LEU A 453 -25.32 16.11 -44.50
C LEU A 453 -25.51 17.54 -45.02
N LYS A 454 -24.42 18.25 -45.35
CA LYS A 454 -24.48 19.60 -45.91
C LYS A 454 -25.13 19.61 -47.31
N LEU A 455 -24.69 18.71 -48.19
CA LEU A 455 -25.21 18.61 -49.56
C LEU A 455 -26.66 18.08 -49.62
N THR A 456 -27.03 17.22 -48.68
CA THR A 456 -28.42 16.75 -48.56
C THR A 456 -29.32 17.90 -48.11
N LYS A 457 -28.85 18.79 -47.22
CA LYS A 457 -29.59 19.99 -46.80
C LYS A 457 -29.77 21.00 -47.94
N SER A 458 -28.82 21.09 -48.87
CA SER A 458 -28.94 21.94 -50.07
C SER A 458 -29.77 21.29 -51.20
N GLY A 459 -30.45 20.16 -50.94
CA GLY A 459 -31.39 19.53 -51.88
C GLY A 459 -30.78 18.60 -52.93
N MET A 460 -29.48 18.31 -52.85
CA MET A 460 -28.78 17.48 -53.84
C MET A 460 -29.13 15.99 -53.70
N LYS A 461 -29.27 15.26 -54.82
CA LYS A 461 -29.66 13.84 -54.78
C LYS A 461 -28.48 12.95 -54.37
N GLN A 462 -28.75 11.84 -53.68
CA GLN A 462 -27.70 10.92 -53.19
C GLN A 462 -26.74 10.41 -54.29
N LYS A 463 -27.25 10.22 -55.52
CA LYS A 463 -26.44 9.79 -56.68
C LYS A 463 -25.43 10.86 -57.11
N GLU A 464 -25.84 12.13 -57.05
CA GLU A 464 -24.98 13.29 -57.36
C GLU A 464 -23.92 13.48 -56.27
N ILE A 465 -24.33 13.41 -55.00
CA ILE A 465 -23.43 13.47 -53.84
C ILE A 465 -22.37 12.36 -53.91
N ALA A 466 -22.78 11.13 -54.25
CA ALA A 466 -21.90 9.97 -54.38
C ALA A 466 -20.80 10.21 -55.44
N ASN A 467 -21.18 10.72 -56.62
CA ASN A 467 -20.25 11.05 -57.69
C ASN A 467 -19.28 12.17 -57.26
N LEU A 468 -19.78 13.18 -56.55
CA LEU A 468 -19.02 14.35 -56.13
C LEU A 468 -17.91 14.01 -55.12
N ILE A 469 -18.23 13.19 -54.12
CA ILE A 469 -17.27 12.77 -53.07
C ILE A 469 -16.56 11.44 -53.39
N LYS A 470 -16.77 10.91 -54.60
CA LYS A 470 -16.17 9.67 -55.12
C LYS A 470 -16.41 8.44 -54.23
N ILE A 471 -17.65 8.24 -53.78
CA ILE A 471 -18.08 7.03 -53.09
C ILE A 471 -19.31 6.43 -53.77
N THR A 472 -19.72 5.21 -53.40
CA THR A 472 -20.92 4.59 -53.96
C THR A 472 -22.20 5.21 -53.38
N GLN A 473 -23.29 5.23 -54.16
CA GLN A 473 -24.61 5.65 -53.68
C GLN A 473 -25.05 4.84 -52.44
N GLN A 474 -24.75 3.54 -52.41
CA GLN A 474 -24.98 2.68 -51.25
C GLN A 474 -24.19 3.15 -50.03
N GLY A 475 -22.96 3.65 -50.22
CA GLY A 475 -22.14 4.25 -49.16
C GLY A 475 -22.76 5.52 -48.57
N VAL A 476 -23.31 6.41 -49.41
CA VAL A 476 -24.06 7.61 -48.97
C VAL A 476 -25.29 7.21 -48.15
N SER A 477 -26.10 6.28 -48.66
CA SER A 477 -27.31 5.79 -48.00
C SER A 477 -27.00 5.15 -46.64
N LYS A 478 -25.94 4.33 -46.58
CA LYS A 478 -25.48 3.70 -45.34
C LYS A 478 -25.07 4.73 -44.28
N LEU A 479 -24.29 5.74 -44.64
CA LEU A 479 -23.85 6.79 -43.69
C LEU A 479 -25.01 7.63 -43.17
N LEU A 480 -25.97 7.97 -44.03
CA LEU A 480 -27.20 8.66 -43.63
C LEU A 480 -28.06 7.80 -42.70
N LYS A 481 -28.16 6.49 -42.97
CA LYS A 481 -28.89 5.54 -42.12
C LYS A 481 -28.24 5.43 -40.74
N GLU A 482 -26.93 5.22 -40.68
CA GLU A 482 -26.16 5.12 -39.43
C GLU A 482 -26.23 6.41 -38.60
N TRP A 483 -26.31 7.58 -39.24
CA TRP A 483 -26.57 8.86 -38.56
C TRP A 483 -27.99 8.95 -38.00
N LYS A 484 -29.01 8.61 -38.79
CA LYS A 484 -30.41 8.63 -38.35
C LYS A 484 -30.72 7.65 -37.22
N THR A 485 -30.03 6.52 -37.16
CA THR A 485 -30.21 5.49 -36.12
C THR A 485 -29.35 5.75 -34.87
N GLY A 486 -28.62 6.87 -34.80
CA GLY A 486 -27.79 7.22 -33.63
C GLY A 486 -26.55 6.33 -33.46
N GLN A 487 -26.16 5.52 -34.44
CA GLN A 487 -24.96 4.69 -34.39
C GLN A 487 -23.66 5.49 -34.57
N ILE A 488 -23.76 6.76 -34.95
CA ILE A 488 -22.66 7.71 -35.00
C ILE A 488 -22.93 8.78 -33.95
N ASP A 489 -22.11 8.79 -32.91
CA ASP A 489 -22.31 9.63 -31.72
C ASP A 489 -22.35 11.12 -32.09
N THR A 490 -23.46 11.78 -31.77
CA THR A 490 -23.78 13.13 -32.25
C THR A 490 -22.85 14.17 -31.62
N LEU A 491 -22.32 13.90 -30.42
CA LEU A 491 -21.34 14.73 -29.73
C LEU A 491 -20.01 14.82 -30.50
N ILE A 492 -19.48 13.69 -31.00
CA ILE A 492 -18.20 13.64 -31.73
C ILE A 492 -18.27 14.45 -33.03
N ILE A 493 -19.42 14.44 -33.70
CA ILE A 493 -19.65 15.25 -34.90
C ILE A 493 -19.70 16.75 -34.56
N GLN A 494 -20.41 17.14 -33.51
CA GLN A 494 -20.51 18.54 -33.08
C GLN A 494 -19.15 19.09 -32.63
N GLU A 495 -18.33 18.29 -31.95
CA GLU A 495 -17.00 18.66 -31.48
C GLU A 495 -16.00 18.78 -32.63
N TYR A 496 -16.07 17.87 -33.62
CA TYR A 496 -15.29 17.96 -34.85
C TYR A 496 -15.68 19.18 -35.70
N LEU A 497 -16.98 19.48 -35.83
CA LEU A 497 -17.45 20.68 -36.52
C LEU A 497 -16.99 21.98 -35.82
N LYS A 498 -17.00 22.00 -34.48
CA LYS A 498 -16.46 23.12 -33.69
C LYS A 498 -14.95 23.33 -33.88
N GLN A 499 -14.16 22.24 -33.97
CA GLN A 499 -12.72 22.33 -34.18
C GLN A 499 -12.35 22.71 -35.62
N LYS A 500 -13.08 22.20 -36.62
CA LYS A 500 -12.80 22.45 -38.04
C LYS A 500 -13.01 23.92 -38.43
N ASN A 501 -13.98 24.61 -37.81
CA ASN A 501 -14.17 26.05 -37.98
C ASN A 501 -13.01 26.91 -37.44
N LYS A 502 -12.01 26.34 -36.74
CA LYS A 502 -10.83 27.06 -36.21
C LYS A 502 -9.55 26.88 -37.04
N THR A 503 -9.48 25.90 -37.95
CA THR A 503 -8.24 25.56 -38.67
C THR A 503 -8.53 25.19 -40.11
N ASP A 504 -8.77 26.18 -40.96
CA ASP A 504 -8.76 26.00 -42.41
C ASP A 504 -7.32 26.04 -42.92
N ASN A 505 -6.73 24.86 -43.13
CA ASN A 505 -5.65 24.69 -44.11
C ASN A 505 -5.49 23.20 -44.49
N PHE A 506 -6.28 22.70 -45.45
CA PHE A 506 -5.97 21.48 -46.22
C PHE A 506 -6.55 21.59 -47.64
N ALA A 507 -5.66 21.70 -48.62
CA ALA A 507 -5.92 22.27 -49.95
C ALA A 507 -6.39 21.30 -51.05
N SER A 508 -7.04 20.17 -50.74
CA SER A 508 -7.47 19.23 -51.81
C SER A 508 -8.97 18.90 -51.83
N LYS A 509 -9.76 19.42 -50.88
CA LYS A 509 -11.23 19.33 -50.90
C LYS A 509 -11.92 20.70 -50.93
N LYS A 510 -11.15 21.80 -50.91
CA LYS A 510 -11.66 23.19 -50.87
C LYS A 510 -12.42 23.59 -52.15
N GLU A 511 -12.00 23.09 -53.31
CA GLU A 511 -12.69 23.34 -54.60
C GLU A 511 -14.13 22.80 -54.64
N LEU A 512 -14.43 21.76 -53.87
CA LEU A 512 -15.80 21.23 -53.75
C LEU A 512 -16.68 22.10 -52.82
N TRP A 513 -16.07 22.93 -51.97
CA TRP A 513 -16.77 23.75 -50.99
C TRP A 513 -17.11 25.15 -51.51
N GLU A 514 -16.26 25.72 -52.37
CA GLU A 514 -16.48 27.06 -52.94
C GLU A 514 -17.49 27.08 -54.09
N ASN A 515 -17.73 25.96 -54.77
CA ASN A 515 -18.67 25.86 -55.89
C ASN A 515 -20.16 25.65 -55.49
N ILE A 516 -20.48 25.68 -54.20
CA ILE A 516 -21.84 25.38 -53.67
C ILE A 516 -22.35 26.49 -52.73
N SER A 517 -21.61 27.60 -52.59
CA SER A 517 -22.11 28.82 -51.94
C SER A 517 -22.60 29.77 -53.02
#